data_AF-A0A8J3SYL2-F1
#
_entry.id   AF-A0A8J3SYL2-F1
#
_cell.length_a   1.000
_cell.length_b   1.000
_cell.length_c   1.000
_cell.angle_alpha   90.00
_cell.angle_beta   90.00
_cell.angle_gamma   90.00
#
_symmetry.space_group_name_H-M   'P 1'
#
loop_
_entity.id
_entity.type
_entity.pdbx_description
1 polymer ?
#
loop_
_entity_poly.entity_id
_entity_poly.type
_entity_poly.pdbx_seq_one_letter_code
_entity_poly.pdbx_strand_id
1 'polypeptide(L)'
;MSEDYLGDIGPDSRADGPDETMTALLVLSTELGQARAALAALDTRLEALGERANHLSNRVETLTVLSAEVRGLSASVAKLLDKPATEEAPSLLVDLAHIPAEHRADALAELVDWVRDVLFVGWPHAQTLLECCWPYHPEIVNALLWLRAAYHAAYGEGQDKSPHCAADFYFWLRDVLKWADERTLSCSNAHAGRPHLVVPERRDDTPALAQALRREVLAELYDALQLSNDPKASTDDVTAARERVRYLSTHHDISRQEYDEYAHLRQSPTSSY
;
A
#
# COMPACT_ATOMS: atom_id res chain seq x y z
N MET A 1 -94.88 -39.55 6.95
CA MET A 1 -95.86 -40.11 7.90
C MET A 1 -95.82 -39.22 9.11
N SER A 2 -96.94 -38.52 9.31
CA SER A 2 -97.23 -37.70 10.48
C SER A 2 -97.37 -38.57 11.72
N GLU A 3 -97.19 -37.93 12.87
CA GLU A 3 -98.00 -38.01 14.10
C GLU A 3 -97.06 -37.85 15.28
N ASP A 4 -96.91 -36.63 15.79
CA ASP A 4 -97.86 -35.95 16.69
C ASP A 4 -98.00 -36.68 18.02
N TYR A 5 -97.31 -36.12 19.02
CA TYR A 5 -97.65 -36.35 20.41
C TYR A 5 -97.66 -35.01 21.12
N LEU A 6 -98.86 -34.66 21.58
CA LEU A 6 -99.24 -33.43 22.23
C LEU A 6 -99.26 -33.67 23.75
N GLY A 7 -98.28 -33.06 24.39
CA GLY A 7 -98.00 -32.93 25.82
C GLY A 7 -96.59 -32.32 25.86
N ASP A 8 -96.28 -31.23 26.54
CA ASP A 8 -96.54 -31.01 27.94
C ASP A 8 -96.12 -29.58 28.30
N ILE A 9 -96.92 -28.94 29.15
CA ILE A 9 -96.56 -28.00 30.22
C ILE A 9 -95.55 -26.88 29.88
N GLY A 10 -96.07 -25.67 29.74
CA GLY A 10 -95.32 -24.47 30.11
C GLY A 10 -95.25 -24.32 31.64
N PRO A 11 -94.19 -23.67 32.13
CA PRO A 11 -94.40 -22.71 33.20
C PRO A 11 -93.76 -21.34 32.88
N ASP A 12 -94.55 -20.32 33.18
CA ASP A 12 -94.15 -18.98 33.65
C ASP A 12 -92.82 -18.39 33.17
N SER A 13 -92.94 -17.47 32.19
CA SER A 13 -91.94 -16.44 31.91
C SER A 13 -92.03 -15.32 32.96
N ARG A 14 -91.54 -15.60 34.17
CA ARG A 14 -91.15 -14.57 35.13
C ARG A 14 -89.69 -14.75 35.50
N ALA A 15 -88.84 -14.31 34.58
CA ALA A 15 -87.49 -13.88 34.89
C ALA A 15 -87.26 -12.60 34.08
N ASP A 16 -87.48 -11.47 34.74
CA ASP A 16 -86.76 -10.23 34.41
C ASP A 16 -85.28 -10.61 34.32
N GLY A 17 -84.77 -10.73 33.10
CA GLY A 17 -83.39 -11.09 32.85
C GLY A 17 -82.52 -9.84 32.98
N PRO A 18 -81.66 -9.69 34.01
CA PRO A 18 -80.59 -8.69 34.05
C PRO A 18 -79.50 -8.89 32.98
N ASP A 19 -79.83 -9.48 31.83
CA ASP A 19 -78.88 -10.05 30.87
C ASP A 19 -78.57 -9.10 29.70
N GLU A 20 -79.51 -8.24 29.30
CA GLU A 20 -79.33 -7.34 28.15
C GLU A 20 -78.41 -6.15 28.49
N THR A 21 -78.55 -5.58 29.69
CA THR A 21 -77.67 -4.50 30.18
C THR A 21 -76.25 -5.00 30.46
N MET A 22 -76.10 -6.23 30.96
CA MET A 22 -74.78 -6.86 31.14
C MET A 22 -74.11 -7.15 29.80
N THR A 23 -74.87 -7.59 28.78
CA THR A 23 -74.33 -7.80 27.43
C THR A 23 -73.85 -6.48 26.82
N ALA A 24 -74.61 -5.39 26.95
CA ALA A 24 -74.19 -4.08 26.46
C ALA A 24 -72.92 -3.55 27.17
N LEU A 25 -72.79 -3.77 28.49
CA LEU A 25 -71.58 -3.43 29.24
C LEU A 25 -70.37 -4.26 28.81
N LEU A 26 -70.55 -5.56 28.53
CA LEU A 26 -69.49 -6.42 28.03
C LEU A 26 -69.00 -5.96 26.65
N VAL A 27 -69.91 -5.59 25.74
CA VAL A 27 -69.56 -5.04 24.42
C VAL A 27 -68.77 -3.73 24.59
N LEU A 28 -69.26 -2.78 25.40
CA LEU A 28 -68.55 -1.52 25.65
C LEU A 28 -67.17 -1.73 26.29
N SER A 29 -67.05 -2.70 27.22
CA SER A 29 -65.76 -3.03 27.82
C SER A 29 -64.77 -3.61 26.81
N THR A 30 -65.29 -4.39 25.85
CA THR A 30 -64.50 -4.99 24.76
C THR A 30 -64.04 -3.92 23.78
N GLU A 31 -64.94 -3.03 23.35
CA GLU A 31 -64.62 -1.89 22.48
C GLU A 31 -63.60 -0.94 23.13
N LEU A 32 -63.74 -0.67 24.44
CA LEU A 32 -62.76 0.12 25.20
C LEU A 32 -61.40 -0.58 25.28
N GLY A 33 -61.39 -1.90 25.46
CA GLY A 33 -60.19 -2.73 25.41
C GLY A 33 -59.49 -2.67 24.05
N GLN A 34 -60.25 -2.78 22.96
CA GLN A 34 -59.76 -2.67 21.59
C GLN A 34 -59.22 -1.27 21.30
N ALA A 35 -59.92 -0.21 21.73
CA ALA A 35 -59.46 1.16 21.58
C ALA A 35 -58.14 1.41 22.34
N ARG A 36 -58.00 0.91 23.57
CA ARG A 36 -56.75 0.98 24.33
C ARG A 36 -55.61 0.23 23.65
N ALA A 37 -55.89 -0.96 23.11
CA ALA A 37 -54.90 -1.72 22.36
C ALA A 37 -54.46 -1.01 21.06
N ALA A 38 -55.40 -0.39 20.34
CA ALA A 38 -55.10 0.41 19.16
C ALA A 38 -54.28 1.65 19.49
N LEU A 39 -54.60 2.34 20.59
CA LEU A 39 -53.81 3.48 21.07
C LEU A 39 -52.39 3.07 21.47
N ALA A 40 -52.22 1.95 22.19
CA ALA A 40 -50.91 1.41 22.51
C ALA A 40 -50.11 1.04 21.25
N ALA A 41 -50.74 0.43 20.26
CA ALA A 41 -50.10 0.11 18.99
C ALA A 41 -49.70 1.35 18.19
N LEU A 42 -50.50 2.43 18.24
CA LEU A 42 -50.15 3.72 17.64
C LEU A 42 -48.98 4.38 18.37
N ASP A 43 -48.95 4.33 19.70
CA ASP A 43 -47.87 4.86 20.52
C ASP A 43 -46.53 4.19 20.18
N THR A 44 -46.50 2.85 20.13
CA THR A 44 -45.32 2.10 19.68
C THR A 44 -44.89 2.45 18.26
N ARG A 45 -45.85 2.73 17.34
CA ARG A 45 -45.52 3.16 15.98
C ARG A 45 -44.95 4.57 15.94
N LEU A 46 -45.45 5.48 16.77
CA LEU A 46 -44.94 6.85 16.88
C LEU A 46 -43.53 6.85 17.48
N GLU A 47 -43.27 6.03 18.48
CA GLU A 47 -41.93 5.84 19.06
C GLU A 47 -40.95 5.30 18.00
N ALA A 48 -41.32 4.25 17.27
CA ALA A 48 -40.48 3.70 16.19
C ALA A 48 -40.25 4.69 15.03
N LEU A 49 -41.23 5.54 14.71
CA LEU A 49 -41.05 6.62 13.73
C LEU A 49 -40.13 7.72 14.27
N GLY A 50 -40.23 8.06 15.56
CA GLY A 50 -39.33 8.99 16.24
C GLY A 50 -37.89 8.52 16.22
N GLU A 51 -37.64 7.24 16.53
CA GLU A 51 -36.30 6.64 16.44
C GLU A 51 -35.73 6.67 15.03
N ARG A 52 -36.55 6.34 14.01
CA ARG A 52 -36.12 6.41 12.60
C ARG A 52 -35.82 7.84 12.17
N ALA A 53 -36.61 8.82 12.60
CA ALA A 53 -36.38 10.23 12.31
C ALA A 53 -35.06 10.71 12.93
N ASN A 54 -34.80 10.35 14.19
CA ASN A 54 -33.53 10.67 14.87
C ASN A 54 -32.34 10.02 14.17
N HIS A 55 -32.44 8.75 13.79
CA HIS A 55 -31.40 8.05 13.05
C HIS A 55 -31.11 8.70 11.68
N LEU A 56 -32.15 9.12 10.95
CA LEU A 56 -31.98 9.86 9.70
C LEU A 56 -31.34 11.24 9.92
N SER A 57 -31.73 11.95 10.97
CA SER A 57 -31.13 13.24 11.35
C SER A 57 -29.62 13.10 11.59
N ASN A 58 -29.21 12.10 12.36
CA ASN A 58 -27.79 11.83 12.62
C ASN A 58 -27.01 11.49 11.34
N ARG A 59 -27.61 10.71 10.43
CA ARG A 59 -26.98 10.40 9.14
C ARG A 59 -26.83 11.64 8.25
N VAL A 60 -27.80 12.55 8.27
CA VAL A 60 -27.70 13.83 7.54
C VAL A 60 -26.56 14.67 8.10
N GLU A 61 -26.41 14.75 9.42
CA GLU A 61 -25.30 15.46 10.06
C GLU A 61 -23.93 14.85 9.72
N THR A 62 -23.81 13.53 9.71
CA THR A 62 -22.56 12.88 9.25
C THR A 62 -22.26 13.21 7.78
N LEU A 63 -23.28 13.23 6.92
CA LEU A 63 -23.10 13.57 5.50
C LEU A 63 -22.69 15.03 5.30
N THR A 64 -23.18 15.96 6.12
CA THR A 64 -22.77 17.37 6.02
C THR A 64 -21.31 17.56 6.44
N VAL A 65 -20.86 16.90 7.51
CA VAL A 65 -19.44 16.90 7.93
C VAL A 65 -18.56 16.31 6.83
N LEU A 66 -18.90 15.14 6.30
CA LEU A 66 -18.15 14.50 5.22
C LEU A 66 -18.09 15.39 3.97
N SER A 67 -19.19 16.07 3.62
CA SER A 67 -19.21 16.98 2.47
C SER A 67 -18.28 18.19 2.64
N ALA A 68 -18.12 18.68 3.88
CA ALA A 68 -17.19 19.76 4.20
C ALA A 68 -15.73 19.29 4.10
N GLU A 69 -15.43 18.07 4.58
CA GLU A 69 -14.11 17.46 4.44
C GLU A 69 -13.73 17.22 2.98
N VAL A 70 -14.64 16.65 2.18
CA VAL A 70 -14.43 16.44 0.73
C VAL A 70 -14.22 17.77 0.02
N ARG A 71 -14.93 18.84 0.39
CA ARG A 71 -14.70 20.18 -0.16
C ARG A 71 -13.32 20.73 0.25
N GLY A 72 -12.90 20.52 1.49
CA GLY A 72 -11.58 20.92 1.97
C GLY A 72 -10.44 20.18 1.24
N LEU A 73 -10.59 18.88 1.04
CA LEU A 73 -9.66 18.06 0.25
C LEU A 73 -9.64 18.49 -1.22
N SER A 74 -10.81 18.68 -1.83
CA SER A 74 -10.92 19.15 -3.21
C SER A 74 -10.26 20.52 -3.42
N ALA A 75 -10.45 21.46 -2.48
CA ALA A 75 -9.77 22.76 -2.53
C ALA A 75 -8.26 22.63 -2.35
N SER A 76 -7.78 21.68 -1.53
CA SER A 76 -6.36 21.41 -1.35
C SER A 76 -5.74 20.79 -2.62
N VAL A 77 -6.44 19.86 -3.26
CA VAL A 77 -6.04 19.27 -4.55
C VAL A 77 -6.04 20.34 -5.65
N ALA A 78 -7.07 21.19 -5.71
CA ALA A 78 -7.12 22.31 -6.66
C ALA A 78 -5.91 23.24 -6.47
N LYS A 79 -5.55 23.59 -5.22
CA LYS A 79 -4.34 24.38 -4.95
C LYS A 79 -3.05 23.69 -5.38
N LEU A 80 -2.96 22.36 -5.26
CA LEU A 80 -1.80 21.61 -5.72
C LEU A 80 -1.72 21.53 -7.25
N LEU A 81 -2.87 21.48 -7.93
CA LEU A 81 -2.96 21.47 -9.39
C LEU A 81 -2.78 22.87 -10.01
N ASP A 82 -3.27 23.91 -9.35
CA ASP A 82 -3.12 25.31 -9.74
C ASP A 82 -1.73 25.87 -9.43
N LYS A 83 -0.91 25.18 -8.62
CA LYS A 83 0.51 25.48 -8.48
C LYS A 83 1.13 25.24 -9.85
N PRO A 84 1.45 26.30 -10.61
CA PRO A 84 1.79 26.12 -12.01
C PRO A 84 3.11 25.33 -12.06
N ALA A 85 3.29 24.49 -13.08
CA ALA A 85 4.56 23.80 -13.38
C ALA A 85 5.64 24.78 -13.89
N THR A 86 5.67 25.99 -13.33
CA THR A 86 6.64 27.06 -13.49
C THR A 86 7.09 27.36 -12.06
N GLU A 87 8.31 27.11 -11.63
CA GLU A 87 9.57 26.98 -12.33
C GLU A 87 10.03 25.51 -12.38
N GLU A 88 11.07 25.22 -13.16
CA GLU A 88 11.88 24.02 -12.97
C GLU A 88 12.30 23.98 -11.50
N ALA A 89 11.49 23.38 -10.62
CA ALA A 89 11.89 23.12 -9.26
C ALA A 89 13.15 22.25 -9.43
N PRO A 90 14.35 22.76 -9.10
CA PRO A 90 15.58 22.02 -9.35
C PRO A 90 15.39 20.69 -8.67
N SER A 91 15.42 19.60 -9.46
CA SER A 91 15.00 18.27 -8.99
C SER A 91 15.66 18.01 -7.65
N LEU A 92 14.87 18.09 -6.57
CA LEU A 92 15.40 18.32 -5.21
C LEU A 92 16.24 17.15 -4.70
N LEU A 93 16.25 16.03 -5.42
CA LEU A 93 17.08 14.88 -5.11
C LEU A 93 18.19 14.76 -6.16
N VAL A 94 19.30 15.42 -5.87
CA VAL A 94 20.52 15.34 -6.67
C VAL A 94 21.32 14.12 -6.21
N ASP A 95 21.23 13.02 -6.96
CA ASP A 95 22.17 11.89 -6.87
C ASP A 95 23.22 12.08 -7.96
N LEU A 96 24.49 11.76 -7.69
CA LEU A 96 25.59 11.78 -8.67
C LEU A 96 25.23 11.07 -9.98
N ALA A 97 24.40 10.02 -9.93
CA ALA A 97 23.94 9.29 -11.12
C ALA A 97 23.08 10.14 -12.06
N HIS A 98 22.39 11.15 -11.54
CA HIS A 98 21.48 12.02 -12.28
C HIS A 98 22.14 13.35 -12.71
N ILE A 99 23.34 13.65 -12.23
CA ILE A 99 24.10 14.82 -12.66
C ILE A 99 24.80 14.50 -13.99
N PRO A 100 24.55 15.27 -15.08
CA PRO A 100 25.28 15.15 -16.33
C PRO A 100 26.79 15.25 -16.09
N ALA A 101 27.58 14.52 -16.88
CA ALA A 101 29.03 14.42 -16.66
C ALA A 101 29.71 15.79 -16.72
N GLU A 102 29.22 16.68 -17.57
CA GLU A 102 29.66 18.07 -17.75
C GLU A 102 29.43 18.96 -16.52
N HIS A 103 28.42 18.67 -15.70
CA HIS A 103 28.08 19.47 -14.51
C HIS A 103 28.59 18.85 -13.20
N ARG A 104 29.17 17.64 -13.26
CA ARG A 104 29.59 16.90 -12.08
C ARG A 104 30.71 17.61 -11.32
N ALA A 105 31.67 18.21 -12.02
CA ALA A 105 32.78 18.91 -11.38
C ALA A 105 32.29 20.11 -10.57
N ASP A 106 31.38 20.91 -11.14
CA ASP A 106 30.82 22.09 -10.48
C ASP A 106 29.95 21.69 -9.28
N ALA A 107 29.09 20.69 -9.42
CA ALA A 107 28.26 20.19 -8.33
C ALA A 107 29.08 19.65 -7.15
N LEU A 108 30.20 18.97 -7.43
CA LEU A 108 31.12 18.51 -6.39
C LEU A 108 31.88 19.66 -5.73
N ALA A 109 32.28 20.68 -6.49
CA ALA A 109 32.92 21.88 -5.94
C ALA A 109 31.97 22.61 -4.98
N GLU A 110 30.71 22.83 -5.40
CA GLU A 110 29.67 23.41 -4.55
C GLU A 110 29.42 22.59 -3.29
N LEU A 111 29.42 21.26 -3.41
CA LEU A 111 29.25 20.39 -2.25
C LEU A 111 30.40 20.55 -1.25
N VAL A 112 31.64 20.61 -1.73
CA VAL A 112 32.82 20.82 -0.85
C VAL A 112 32.73 22.17 -0.14
N ASP A 113 32.35 23.23 -0.85
CA ASP A 113 32.16 24.55 -0.25
C ASP A 113 31.02 24.54 0.78
N TRP A 114 29.89 23.88 0.47
CA TRP A 114 28.79 23.75 1.42
C TRP A 114 29.18 22.95 2.68
N VAL A 115 29.92 21.85 2.53
CA VAL A 115 30.42 21.08 3.68
C VAL A 115 31.33 21.94 4.55
N ARG A 116 32.25 22.71 3.94
CA ARG A 116 33.18 23.59 4.66
C ARG A 116 32.46 24.74 5.36
N ASP A 117 31.60 25.46 4.65
CA ASP A 117 31.08 26.75 5.09
C ASP A 117 29.76 26.66 5.83
N VAL A 118 28.97 25.60 5.59
CA VAL A 118 27.66 25.39 6.22
C VAL A 118 27.72 24.24 7.22
N LEU A 119 28.10 23.03 6.78
CA LEU A 119 28.02 21.84 7.63
C LEU A 119 29.02 21.93 8.81
N PHE A 120 30.29 22.22 8.55
CA PHE A 120 31.32 22.29 9.59
C PHE A 120 31.20 23.49 10.51
N VAL A 121 30.57 24.59 10.05
CA VAL A 121 30.29 25.77 10.88
C VAL A 121 29.06 25.52 11.75
N GLY A 122 27.98 24.99 11.18
CA GLY A 122 26.73 24.70 11.90
C GLY A 122 26.84 23.51 12.86
N TRP A 123 27.65 22.50 12.51
CA TRP A 123 27.81 21.27 13.28
C TRP A 123 29.29 20.87 13.37
N PRO A 124 30.07 21.48 14.28
CA PRO A 124 31.51 21.26 14.36
C PRO A 124 31.94 19.79 14.56
N HIS A 125 31.09 18.97 15.21
CA HIS A 125 31.34 17.54 15.38
C HIS A 125 31.31 16.74 14.04
N ALA A 126 30.74 17.30 12.97
CA ALA A 126 30.83 16.69 11.65
C ALA A 126 32.28 16.59 11.16
N GLN A 127 33.18 17.51 11.60
CA GLN A 127 34.60 17.45 11.25
C GLN A 127 35.30 16.22 11.83
N THR A 128 34.83 15.70 12.97
CA THR A 128 35.43 14.51 13.60
C THR A 128 34.84 13.20 13.07
N LEU A 129 33.62 13.24 12.53
CA LEU A 129 32.92 12.06 12.00
C LEU A 129 33.13 11.88 10.49
N LEU A 130 33.38 12.97 9.77
CA LEU A 130 33.61 12.96 8.33
C LEU A 130 35.11 13.04 8.03
N GLU A 131 35.73 11.87 7.84
CA GLU A 131 37.16 11.75 7.52
C GLU A 131 37.52 12.45 6.20
N CYS A 132 38.78 12.88 6.07
CA CYS A 132 39.26 13.61 4.88
C CYS A 132 39.13 12.81 3.56
N CYS A 133 38.94 11.50 3.63
CA CYS A 133 38.74 10.66 2.45
C CYS A 133 37.32 10.71 1.87
N TRP A 134 36.34 11.31 2.54
CA TRP A 134 34.94 11.30 2.12
C TRP A 134 34.68 11.62 0.63
N PRO A 135 35.42 12.53 -0.06
CA PRO A 135 35.14 12.82 -1.47
C PRO A 135 35.41 11.65 -2.40
N TYR A 136 36.20 10.67 -1.96
CA TYR A 136 36.53 9.45 -2.73
C TYR A 136 35.49 8.34 -2.54
N HIS A 137 34.55 8.50 -1.59
CA HIS A 137 33.47 7.56 -1.31
C HIS A 137 32.18 8.03 -1.99
N PRO A 138 31.82 7.55 -3.19
CA PRO A 138 30.65 8.05 -3.93
C PRO A 138 29.35 7.89 -3.14
N GLU A 139 29.25 6.87 -2.31
CA GLU A 139 28.12 6.64 -1.42
C GLU A 139 27.99 7.75 -0.37
N ILE A 140 29.11 8.22 0.20
CA ILE A 140 29.14 9.33 1.16
C ILE A 140 28.84 10.66 0.46
N VAL A 141 29.41 10.86 -0.72
CA VAL A 141 29.12 12.04 -1.56
C VAL A 141 27.63 12.13 -1.87
N ASN A 142 26.99 11.03 -2.26
CA ASN A 142 25.54 10.98 -2.49
C ASN A 142 24.73 11.31 -1.23
N ALA A 143 25.10 10.73 -0.09
CA ALA A 143 24.43 11.03 1.17
C ALA A 143 24.57 12.51 1.56
N LEU A 144 25.73 13.12 1.31
CA LEU A 144 25.96 14.55 1.56
C LEU A 144 25.20 15.45 0.57
N LEU A 145 25.03 15.04 -0.69
CA LEU A 145 24.17 15.74 -1.64
C LEU A 145 22.72 15.75 -1.17
N TRP A 146 22.21 14.61 -0.69
CA TRP A 146 20.86 14.53 -0.11
C TRP A 146 20.74 15.37 1.17
N LEU A 147 21.77 15.36 2.01
CA LEU A 147 21.81 16.17 3.22
C LEU A 147 21.80 17.67 2.90
N ARG A 148 22.55 18.11 1.86
CA ARG A 148 22.51 19.48 1.34
C ARG A 148 21.11 19.83 0.82
N ALA A 149 20.46 18.94 0.09
CA ALA A 149 19.10 19.17 -0.38
C ALA A 149 18.10 19.30 0.78
N ALA A 150 18.19 18.43 1.80
CA ALA A 150 17.38 18.51 3.00
C ALA A 150 17.63 19.82 3.77
N TYR A 151 18.88 20.29 3.82
CA TYR A 151 19.22 21.59 4.38
C TYR A 151 18.54 22.73 3.63
N HIS A 152 18.59 22.73 2.29
CA HIS A 152 17.92 23.74 1.49
C HIS A 152 16.39 23.69 1.64
N ALA A 153 15.80 22.51 1.77
CA ALA A 153 14.37 22.38 2.08
C ALA A 153 14.01 22.96 3.46
N ALA A 154 14.88 22.77 4.47
CA ALA A 154 14.67 23.26 5.82
C ALA A 154 14.91 24.77 5.98
N TYR A 155 15.96 25.29 5.35
CA TYR A 155 16.51 26.63 5.63
C TYR A 155 16.61 27.56 4.42
N GLY A 156 16.52 27.03 3.19
CA GLY A 156 16.67 27.79 1.94
C GLY A 156 15.62 28.87 1.72
N GLU A 157 15.75 29.66 0.67
CA GLU A 157 14.81 30.75 0.38
C GLU A 157 13.55 30.18 -0.31
N GLY A 158 12.47 29.96 0.45
CA GLY A 158 11.23 29.38 -0.06
C GLY A 158 10.05 29.54 0.89
N GLN A 159 8.82 29.48 0.35
CA GLN A 159 7.57 29.65 1.13
C GLN A 159 7.20 28.40 1.95
N ASP A 160 7.76 27.23 1.63
CA ASP A 160 7.41 25.94 2.25
C ASP A 160 8.30 25.60 3.47
N LYS A 161 8.70 26.60 4.26
CA LYS A 161 9.46 26.39 5.51
C LYS A 161 8.57 25.81 6.59
N SER A 162 8.65 24.50 6.77
CA SER A 162 7.98 23.81 7.87
C SER A 162 8.97 23.42 8.96
N PRO A 163 8.61 23.55 10.26
CA PRO A 163 9.40 22.98 11.36
C PRO A 163 9.68 21.48 11.18
N HIS A 164 8.80 20.77 10.46
CA HIS A 164 9.01 19.36 10.13
C HIS A 164 10.24 19.15 9.23
N CYS A 165 10.46 19.99 8.23
CA CYS A 165 11.63 19.87 7.35
C CYS A 165 12.94 20.07 8.12
N ALA A 166 12.95 20.97 9.10
CA ALA A 166 14.11 21.14 9.98
C ALA A 166 14.34 19.91 10.87
N ALA A 167 13.27 19.35 11.45
CA ALA A 167 13.36 18.12 12.24
C ALA A 167 13.89 16.94 11.39
N ASP A 168 13.37 16.78 10.18
CA ASP A 168 13.83 15.77 9.23
C ASP A 168 15.31 15.96 8.92
N PHE A 169 15.74 17.17 8.58
CA PHE A 169 17.16 17.47 8.34
C PHE A 169 18.04 17.06 9.52
N TYR A 170 17.64 17.33 10.76
CA TYR A 170 18.41 16.90 11.94
C TYR A 170 18.50 15.38 12.08
N PHE A 171 17.44 14.65 11.76
CA PHE A 171 17.48 13.17 11.75
C PHE A 171 18.42 12.66 10.67
N TRP A 172 18.30 13.18 9.44
CA TRP A 172 19.19 12.84 8.33
C TRP A 172 20.64 13.16 8.64
N LEU A 173 20.93 14.33 9.21
CA LEU A 173 22.27 14.75 9.60
C LEU A 173 22.93 13.73 10.52
N ARG A 174 22.24 13.33 11.60
CA ARG A 174 22.75 12.36 12.56
C ARG A 174 23.05 11.02 11.89
N ASP A 175 22.10 10.52 11.09
CA ASP A 175 22.21 9.19 10.50
C ASP A 175 23.26 9.15 9.38
N VAL A 176 23.35 10.20 8.55
CA VAL A 176 24.37 10.34 7.50
C VAL A 176 25.77 10.44 8.11
N LEU A 177 25.97 11.25 9.16
CA LEU A 177 27.29 11.38 9.79
C LEU A 177 27.73 10.09 10.48
N LYS A 178 26.82 9.43 11.20
CA LYS A 178 27.10 8.13 11.83
C LYS A 178 27.49 7.09 10.78
N TRP A 179 26.71 7.01 9.70
CA TRP A 179 26.99 6.05 8.63
C TRP A 179 28.28 6.37 7.87
N ALA A 180 28.56 7.65 7.63
CA ALA A 180 29.81 8.09 7.01
C ALA A 180 31.03 7.66 7.86
N ASP A 181 30.98 7.89 9.18
CA ASP A 181 32.01 7.48 10.13
C ASP A 181 32.23 5.95 10.08
N GLU A 182 31.16 5.15 10.19
CA GLU A 182 31.23 3.69 10.09
C GLU A 182 31.87 3.21 8.77
N ARG A 183 31.60 3.89 7.66
CA ARG A 183 32.16 3.55 6.35
C ARG A 183 33.62 3.95 6.22
N THR A 184 33.98 5.15 6.67
CA THR A 184 35.36 5.62 6.60
C THR A 184 36.27 4.90 7.58
N LEU A 185 35.78 4.45 8.75
CA LEU A 185 36.54 3.64 9.71
C LEU A 185 37.03 2.31 9.12
N SER A 186 36.24 1.72 8.21
CA SER A 186 36.63 0.49 7.50
C SER A 186 37.62 0.73 6.35
N CYS A 187 37.88 1.99 6.00
CA CYS A 187 38.76 2.35 4.92
C CYS A 187 40.23 2.25 5.34
N SER A 188 41.00 1.43 4.63
CA SER A 188 42.44 1.26 4.85
C SER A 188 43.25 2.56 4.73
N ASN A 189 42.68 3.60 4.11
CA ASN A 189 43.32 4.89 3.86
C ASN A 189 42.58 6.08 4.49
N ALA A 190 41.74 5.85 5.51
CA ALA A 190 40.88 6.87 6.12
C ALA A 190 41.63 8.18 6.44
N HIS A 191 42.79 8.06 7.11
CA HIS A 191 43.59 9.21 7.54
C HIS A 191 44.70 9.62 6.57
N ALA A 192 44.89 8.90 5.46
CA ALA A 192 46.01 9.17 4.57
C ALA A 192 45.86 10.51 3.83
N GLY A 193 44.63 11.06 3.77
CA GLY A 193 44.31 12.29 3.01
C GLY A 193 44.64 12.17 1.52
N ARG A 194 44.94 10.96 1.05
CA ARG A 194 45.40 10.65 -0.30
C ARG A 194 44.26 10.06 -1.10
N PRO A 195 44.14 10.43 -2.39
CA PRO A 195 43.25 9.73 -3.31
C PRO A 195 43.53 8.24 -3.25
N HIS A 196 42.47 7.46 -3.07
CA HIS A 196 42.52 6.01 -3.18
C HIS A 196 41.26 5.52 -3.88
N LEU A 197 41.39 4.37 -4.52
CA LEU A 197 40.27 3.72 -5.18
C LEU A 197 39.42 3.07 -4.09
N VAL A 198 38.33 3.74 -3.73
CA VAL A 198 37.27 3.17 -2.90
C VAL A 198 36.32 2.34 -3.78
N VAL A 199 36.14 2.75 -5.02
CA VAL A 199 35.17 2.15 -5.93
C VAL A 199 35.80 0.89 -6.55
N PRO A 200 35.36 -0.33 -6.19
CA PRO A 200 35.70 -1.49 -6.98
C PRO A 200 35.17 -1.29 -8.40
N GLU A 201 35.78 -1.94 -9.39
CA GLU A 201 35.24 -1.93 -10.76
C GLU A 201 33.73 -2.17 -10.74
N ARG A 202 32.99 -1.38 -11.51
CA ARG A 202 31.52 -1.47 -11.56
C ARG A 202 31.14 -2.92 -11.81
N ARG A 203 30.41 -3.49 -10.86
CA ARG A 203 29.89 -4.85 -10.98
C ARG A 203 29.00 -4.93 -12.23
N ASP A 204 29.39 -5.77 -13.19
CA ASP A 204 28.57 -6.09 -14.36
C ASP A 204 27.87 -7.44 -14.12
N ASP A 205 26.61 -7.37 -13.71
CA ASP A 205 25.76 -8.54 -13.49
C ASP A 205 25.04 -9.00 -14.78
N THR A 206 25.27 -8.35 -15.93
CA THR A 206 24.66 -8.72 -17.20
C THR A 206 24.93 -10.18 -17.58
N PRO A 207 26.17 -10.72 -17.46
CA PRO A 207 26.43 -12.12 -17.78
C PRO A 207 25.73 -13.08 -16.81
N ALA A 208 25.67 -12.74 -15.53
CA ALA A 208 25.00 -13.57 -14.52
C ALA A 208 23.48 -13.62 -14.75
N LEU A 209 22.87 -12.48 -15.08
CA LEU A 209 21.46 -12.40 -15.45
C LEU A 209 21.17 -13.18 -16.74
N ALA A 210 21.99 -13.02 -17.77
CA ALA A 210 21.86 -13.77 -19.02
C ALA A 210 21.94 -15.29 -18.76
N GLN A 211 22.86 -15.72 -17.89
CA GLN A 211 22.97 -17.13 -17.50
C GLN A 211 21.74 -17.62 -16.71
N ALA A 212 21.18 -16.79 -15.82
CA ALA A 212 19.97 -17.14 -15.06
C ALA A 212 18.76 -17.32 -15.99
N LEU A 213 18.53 -16.37 -16.90
CA LEU A 213 17.48 -16.46 -17.92
C LEU A 213 17.71 -17.67 -18.84
N ARG A 214 18.96 -17.92 -19.26
CA ARG A 214 19.32 -19.10 -20.07
C ARG A 214 18.97 -20.40 -19.36
N ARG A 215 19.23 -20.51 -18.05
CA ARG A 215 18.88 -21.67 -17.23
C ARG A 215 17.37 -21.86 -17.09
N GLU A 216 16.61 -20.79 -16.99
CA GLU A 216 15.14 -20.84 -16.94
C GLU A 216 14.56 -21.41 -18.24
N VAL A 217 15.03 -20.93 -19.39
CA VAL A 217 14.62 -21.46 -20.71
C VAL A 217 15.00 -22.94 -20.86
N LEU A 218 16.20 -23.34 -20.40
CA LEU A 218 16.62 -24.75 -20.41
C LEU A 218 15.76 -25.63 -19.49
N ALA A 219 15.36 -25.10 -18.33
CA ALA A 219 14.44 -25.79 -17.42
C ALA A 219 13.08 -26.05 -18.08
N GLU A 220 12.52 -25.02 -18.72
CA GLU A 220 11.26 -25.11 -19.43
C GLU A 220 11.35 -26.09 -20.63
N LEU A 221 12.45 -26.03 -21.39
CA LEU A 221 12.72 -26.94 -22.48
C LEU A 221 12.79 -28.40 -21.99
N TYR A 222 13.45 -28.64 -20.86
CA TYR A 222 13.51 -29.97 -20.24
C TYR A 222 12.12 -30.46 -19.83
N ASP A 223 11.32 -29.63 -19.17
CA ASP A 223 9.97 -30.02 -18.73
C ASP A 223 9.06 -30.34 -19.93
N ALA A 224 9.11 -29.51 -20.97
CA ALA A 224 8.37 -29.76 -22.21
C ALA A 224 8.83 -31.06 -22.89
N LEU A 225 10.14 -31.36 -22.90
CA LEU A 225 10.66 -32.63 -23.43
C LEU A 225 10.22 -33.83 -22.59
N GLN A 226 10.23 -33.73 -21.26
CA GLN A 226 9.73 -34.80 -20.38
C GLN A 226 8.25 -35.06 -20.63
N LEU A 227 7.42 -34.02 -20.69
CA LEU A 227 5.98 -34.15 -20.96
C LEU A 227 5.72 -34.75 -22.35
N SER A 228 6.51 -34.37 -23.36
CA SER A 228 6.38 -34.91 -24.72
C SER A 228 6.74 -36.40 -24.84
N ASN A 229 7.51 -36.92 -23.88
CA ASN A 229 7.96 -38.31 -23.81
C ASN A 229 7.18 -39.15 -22.76
N ASP A 230 6.28 -38.54 -21.99
CA ASP A 230 5.49 -39.24 -20.99
C ASP A 230 4.42 -40.12 -21.67
N PRO A 231 4.45 -41.45 -21.53
CA PRO A 231 3.45 -42.34 -22.14
C PRO A 231 2.04 -42.18 -21.57
N LYS A 232 1.89 -41.46 -20.44
CA LYS A 232 0.59 -41.20 -19.80
C LYS A 232 -0.02 -39.86 -20.17
N ALA A 233 0.73 -38.97 -20.82
CA ALA A 233 0.23 -37.66 -21.22
C ALA A 233 -0.83 -37.76 -22.32
N SER A 234 -1.76 -36.79 -22.37
CA SER A 234 -2.77 -36.75 -23.42
C SER A 234 -2.14 -36.38 -24.77
N THR A 235 -2.80 -36.75 -25.88
CA THR A 235 -2.33 -36.42 -27.24
C THR A 235 -2.19 -34.90 -27.45
N ASP A 236 -3.08 -34.12 -26.83
CA ASP A 236 -3.09 -32.66 -26.94
C ASP A 236 -1.89 -32.06 -26.18
N ASP A 237 -1.61 -32.55 -24.96
CA ASP A 237 -0.46 -32.12 -24.15
C ASP A 237 0.87 -32.44 -24.84
N VAL A 238 0.99 -33.64 -25.43
CA VAL A 238 2.18 -34.04 -26.18
C VAL A 238 2.39 -33.14 -27.40
N THR A 239 1.30 -32.75 -28.08
CA THR A 239 1.37 -31.85 -29.24
C THR A 239 1.81 -30.45 -28.83
N ALA A 240 1.19 -29.88 -27.80
CA ALA A 240 1.56 -28.57 -27.25
C ALA A 240 3.02 -28.55 -26.74
N ALA A 241 3.45 -29.61 -26.05
CA ALA A 241 4.82 -29.74 -25.57
C ALA A 241 5.84 -29.75 -26.72
N ARG A 242 5.56 -30.47 -27.82
CA ARG A 242 6.43 -30.49 -29.01
C ARG A 242 6.51 -29.13 -29.70
N GLU A 243 5.40 -28.42 -29.80
CA GLU A 243 5.38 -27.04 -30.31
C GLU A 243 6.19 -26.11 -29.43
N ARG A 244 6.07 -26.25 -28.11
CA ARG A 244 6.84 -25.46 -27.15
C ARG A 244 8.33 -25.74 -27.25
N VAL A 245 8.75 -27.00 -27.36
CA VAL A 245 10.15 -27.39 -27.59
C VAL A 245 10.71 -26.74 -28.86
N ARG A 246 9.95 -26.81 -29.97
CA ARG A 246 10.38 -26.20 -31.24
C ARG A 246 10.54 -24.68 -31.11
N TYR A 247 9.58 -24.03 -30.44
CA TYR A 247 9.61 -22.59 -30.18
C TYR A 247 10.86 -22.21 -29.35
N LEU A 248 11.06 -22.86 -28.20
CA LEU A 248 12.15 -22.53 -27.29
C LEU A 248 13.53 -22.76 -27.93
N SER A 249 13.71 -23.88 -28.64
CA SER A 249 14.96 -24.19 -29.33
C SER A 249 15.29 -23.18 -30.44
N THR A 250 14.29 -22.80 -31.24
CA THR A 250 14.50 -21.87 -32.37
C THR A 250 14.67 -20.42 -31.90
N HIS A 251 13.88 -19.99 -30.92
CA HIS A 251 13.84 -18.59 -30.51
C HIS A 251 15.03 -18.19 -29.63
N HIS A 252 15.57 -19.14 -28.85
CA HIS A 252 16.68 -18.88 -27.95
C HIS A 252 18.02 -19.41 -28.48
N ASP A 253 18.08 -20.06 -29.64
CA ASP A 253 19.32 -20.67 -30.17
C ASP A 253 19.97 -21.62 -29.14
N ILE A 254 19.17 -22.53 -28.58
CA ILE A 254 19.66 -23.53 -27.62
C ILE A 254 20.33 -24.66 -28.39
N SER A 255 21.62 -24.85 -28.15
CA SER A 255 22.35 -25.97 -28.71
C SER A 255 21.99 -27.28 -27.99
N ARG A 256 22.10 -28.40 -28.70
CA ARG A 256 21.90 -29.73 -28.11
C ARG A 256 22.86 -29.99 -26.94
N GLN A 257 24.10 -29.52 -27.06
CA GLN A 257 25.11 -29.70 -26.02
C GLN A 257 24.71 -29.00 -24.72
N GLU A 258 24.27 -27.73 -24.78
CA GLU A 258 23.81 -26.99 -23.60
C GLU A 258 22.61 -27.66 -22.92
N TYR A 259 21.68 -28.20 -23.71
CA TYR A 259 20.56 -28.98 -23.18
C TYR A 259 21.03 -30.25 -22.46
N ASP A 260 21.92 -31.03 -23.09
CA ASP A 260 22.43 -32.28 -22.52
C ASP A 260 23.20 -32.01 -21.22
N GLU A 261 24.00 -30.95 -21.16
CA GLU A 261 24.69 -30.50 -19.93
C GLU A 261 23.69 -30.14 -18.82
N TYR A 262 22.64 -29.38 -19.14
CA TYR A 262 21.59 -29.04 -18.18
C TYR A 262 20.82 -30.28 -17.69
N ALA A 263 20.46 -31.19 -18.60
CA ALA A 263 19.77 -32.43 -18.27
C ALA A 263 20.60 -33.30 -17.32
N HIS A 264 21.92 -33.40 -17.55
CA HIS A 264 22.85 -34.09 -16.66
C HIS A 264 22.91 -33.46 -15.26
N LEU A 265 22.93 -32.12 -15.19
CA LEU A 265 22.91 -31.41 -13.91
C LEU A 265 21.63 -31.67 -13.11
N ARG A 266 20.48 -31.74 -13.79
CA ARG A 266 19.18 -31.99 -13.14
C ARG A 266 18.99 -33.45 -12.69
N GLN A 267 19.58 -34.40 -13.43
CA GLN A 267 19.51 -35.83 -13.11
C GLN A 267 20.53 -36.27 -12.07
N SER A 268 21.63 -35.53 -11.92
CA SER A 268 22.60 -35.78 -10.86
C SER A 268 21.93 -35.46 -9.53
N PRO A 269 21.67 -36.45 -8.65
CA PRO A 269 21.10 -36.18 -7.35
C PRO A 269 22.06 -35.20 -6.66
N THR A 270 21.58 -34.01 -6.31
CA THR A 270 22.32 -33.08 -5.47
C THR A 270 22.71 -33.86 -4.23
N SER A 271 23.98 -34.25 -4.18
CA SER A 271 24.56 -34.90 -3.01
C SER A 271 24.44 -33.86 -1.91
N SER A 272 23.44 -34.06 -1.04
CA SER A 272 23.16 -33.17 0.08
C SER A 272 24.42 -33.13 0.93
N TYR A 273 25.17 -32.04 0.81
CA TYR A 273 26.19 -31.67 1.78
C TYR A 273 25.53 -31.18 3.08
#